data_AF-A0A4R1K2J8-F1
#
_entry.id   AF-A0A4R1K2J8-F1
#
_cell.length_a   1.000
_cell.length_b   1.000
_cell.length_c   1.000
_cell.angle_alpha   90.00
_cell.angle_beta   90.00
_cell.angle_gamma   90.00
#
_symmetry.space_group_name_H-M   'P 1'
#
loop_
_entity.id
_entity.type
_entity.pdbx_description
1 polymer ?
#
loop_
_entity_poly.entity_id
_entity_poly.type
_entity_poly.pdbx_seq_one_letter_code
_entity_poly.pdbx_strand_id
1 'polypeptide(L)'
;MKYRLGVILGVILLVGCQSSAVDVSTTDIVIPTEKPTFIYLVHMNSHHMVCGNMINQMPQLDNTTSLTGDIITGFNVTAFLQPGENTLDAQVASINGYNENGGDGSVQRADGECKLVFTANPQHGQPIELSSLNITVDDGKVTAKTSKEYPPKYRTDLSKITTHQRGWVTFFYRPIYIKTIPQWAWTQAKPFKPTRENMKKLHRAYQALIEMMKQHDIQGLKDAYSLSSREKSLAEAGQSSPDEFFDVIGYQDAFNNHEKVLEHRDWSIYKLKSYAGGRLVRLEDNYGNSPLRTLLNKTITNFTPYFSIINGRVVISR
;
A
#
# COMPACT_ATOMS: atom_id res chain seq x y z
N MET A 1 -43.64 -3.87 71.24
CA MET A 1 -42.68 -4.56 70.35
C MET A 1 -43.34 -4.82 69.00
N LYS A 2 -42.86 -4.17 67.94
CA LYS A 2 -43.29 -4.40 66.55
C LYS A 2 -42.04 -4.40 65.66
N TYR A 3 -41.76 -5.51 64.98
CA TYR A 3 -40.84 -5.63 63.84
C TYR A 3 -41.49 -6.67 62.91
N ARG A 4 -42.19 -6.30 61.82
CA ARG A 4 -41.78 -5.82 60.47
C ARG A 4 -40.85 -6.77 59.71
N LEU A 5 -41.46 -7.49 58.75
CA LEU A 5 -40.87 -8.19 57.61
C LEU A 5 -39.96 -7.25 56.80
N GLY A 6 -38.74 -7.71 56.49
CA GLY A 6 -37.84 -7.10 55.50
C GLY A 6 -37.89 -7.87 54.18
N VAL A 7 -38.20 -7.16 53.10
CA VAL A 7 -38.13 -7.63 51.71
C VAL A 7 -36.68 -7.45 51.22
N ILE A 8 -36.09 -8.53 50.70
CA ILE A 8 -34.77 -8.50 50.05
C ILE A 8 -34.99 -8.14 48.58
N LEU A 9 -34.51 -6.97 48.17
CA LEU A 9 -34.43 -6.56 46.77
C LEU A 9 -33.05 -6.96 46.23
N GLY A 10 -33.00 -7.99 45.39
CA GLY A 10 -31.79 -8.37 44.67
C GLY A 10 -31.55 -7.42 43.50
N VAL A 11 -30.47 -6.63 43.56
CA VAL A 11 -29.97 -5.85 42.43
C VAL A 11 -29.16 -6.79 41.53
N ILE A 12 -29.71 -7.13 40.36
CA ILE A 12 -28.98 -7.79 39.29
C ILE A 12 -28.17 -6.72 38.56
N LEU A 13 -26.86 -6.67 38.81
CA LEU A 13 -25.92 -5.93 37.98
C LEU A 13 -25.73 -6.67 36.66
N LEU A 14 -26.43 -6.21 35.62
CA LEU A 14 -26.12 -6.52 34.23
C LEU A 14 -24.78 -5.85 33.89
N VAL A 15 -23.68 -6.57 34.10
CA VAL A 15 -22.39 -6.23 33.51
C VAL A 15 -22.50 -6.52 32.02
N GLY A 16 -22.92 -5.51 31.26
CA GLY A 16 -22.82 -5.54 29.80
C GLY A 16 -21.35 -5.69 29.44
N CYS A 17 -21.01 -6.74 28.69
CA CYS A 17 -19.77 -6.78 27.92
C CYS A 17 -19.81 -5.64 26.89
N GLN A 18 -19.40 -4.43 27.29
CA GLN A 18 -18.89 -3.47 26.32
C GLN A 18 -17.64 -4.12 25.73
N SER A 19 -17.75 -4.63 24.51
CA SER A 19 -16.57 -4.85 23.69
C SER A 19 -15.89 -3.49 23.59
N SER A 20 -14.76 -3.31 24.28
CA SER A 20 -13.93 -2.12 24.14
C SER A 20 -13.76 -1.85 22.64
N ALA A 21 -14.31 -0.73 22.17
CA ALA A 21 -14.19 -0.34 20.77
C ALA A 21 -12.72 -0.42 20.38
N VAL A 22 -12.42 -1.07 19.25
CA VAL A 22 -11.03 -1.15 18.80
C VAL A 22 -10.64 0.24 18.33
N ASP A 23 -9.75 0.87 19.07
CA ASP A 23 -9.20 2.17 18.72
C ASP A 23 -8.26 2.01 17.51
N VAL A 24 -8.78 2.42 16.35
CA VAL A 24 -8.05 2.50 15.08
C VAL A 24 -7.67 3.94 14.72
N SER A 25 -8.03 4.91 15.56
CA SER A 25 -7.65 6.31 15.35
C SER A 25 -6.15 6.45 15.43
N THR A 26 -5.62 7.38 14.64
CA THR A 26 -4.19 7.66 14.57
C THR A 26 -3.85 9.12 14.79
N THR A 27 -4.82 9.93 15.21
CA THR A 27 -4.64 11.37 15.44
C THR A 27 -3.65 11.66 16.58
N ASP A 28 -3.54 10.74 17.55
CA ASP A 28 -2.60 10.83 18.67
C ASP A 28 -1.15 10.48 18.31
N ILE A 29 -0.93 9.83 17.16
CA ILE A 29 0.42 9.43 16.73
C ILE A 29 1.16 10.67 16.21
N VAL A 30 2.26 11.01 16.88
CA VAL A 30 3.14 12.11 16.51
C VAL A 30 3.95 11.74 15.28
N ILE A 31 4.05 12.66 14.32
CA ILE A 31 4.89 12.53 13.13
C ILE A 31 5.98 13.61 13.12
N PRO A 32 7.09 13.41 12.40
CA PRO A 32 8.04 14.48 12.15
C PRO A 32 7.36 15.70 11.52
N THR A 33 7.91 16.88 11.74
CA THR A 33 7.41 18.14 11.12
C THR A 33 8.34 18.69 10.05
N GLU A 34 9.53 18.12 9.92
CA GLU A 34 10.54 18.54 8.95
C GLU A 34 10.15 18.10 7.54
N LYS A 35 10.10 19.04 6.61
CA LYS A 35 9.84 18.75 5.20
C LYS A 35 11.04 18.04 4.57
N PRO A 36 10.80 17.08 3.66
CA PRO A 36 11.89 16.42 2.95
C PRO A 36 12.64 17.42 2.05
N THR A 37 13.96 17.31 1.99
CA THR A 37 14.80 18.12 1.09
C THR A 37 14.55 17.79 -0.39
N PHE A 38 14.17 16.53 -0.67
CA PHE A 38 13.87 16.04 -2.00
C PHE A 38 12.53 15.32 -2.00
N ILE A 39 11.74 15.56 -3.03
CA ILE A 39 10.61 14.69 -3.37
C ILE A 39 11.15 13.60 -4.30
N TYR A 40 10.94 12.36 -3.94
CA TYR A 40 11.38 11.21 -4.69
C TYR A 40 10.26 10.72 -5.61
N LEU A 41 10.54 10.66 -6.91
CA LEU A 41 9.58 10.23 -7.92
C LEU A 41 10.07 8.98 -8.63
N VAL A 42 9.13 8.13 -9.06
CA VAL A 42 9.38 7.11 -10.07
C VAL A 42 8.59 7.46 -11.31
N HIS A 43 9.27 7.51 -12.46
CA HIS A 43 8.66 7.62 -13.77
C HIS A 43 8.66 6.25 -14.43
N MET A 44 7.50 5.81 -14.89
CA MET A 44 7.29 4.54 -15.58
C MET A 44 6.92 4.81 -17.03
N ASN A 45 7.64 4.16 -17.94
CA ASN A 45 7.31 4.06 -19.35
C ASN A 45 7.29 2.57 -19.72
N SER A 46 6.21 2.09 -20.31
CA SER A 46 6.15 0.72 -20.82
C SER A 46 5.65 0.73 -22.26
N HIS A 47 6.07 -0.30 -23.00
CA HIS A 47 5.64 -0.56 -24.37
C HIS A 47 5.44 -2.07 -24.54
N HIS A 48 4.28 -2.50 -25.05
CA HIS A 48 4.02 -3.90 -25.40
C HIS A 48 4.33 -4.97 -24.31
N MET A 49 4.26 -4.58 -23.04
CA MET A 49 4.58 -5.42 -21.88
C MET A 49 3.68 -5.04 -20.71
N VAL A 50 3.22 -6.01 -19.90
CA VAL A 50 2.63 -5.67 -18.61
C VAL A 50 3.75 -5.25 -17.67
N CYS A 51 3.67 -4.05 -17.10
CA CYS A 51 4.63 -3.54 -16.15
C CYS A 51 3.95 -2.96 -14.90
N GLY A 52 4.47 -3.35 -13.74
CA GLY A 52 4.15 -2.72 -12.46
C GLY A 52 5.41 -2.28 -11.73
N ASN A 53 5.37 -1.09 -11.15
CA ASN A 53 6.37 -0.59 -10.22
C ASN A 53 6.01 -0.93 -8.77
N MET A 54 7.02 -1.30 -8.00
CA MET A 54 6.93 -1.42 -6.54
C MET A 54 8.10 -0.70 -5.87
N ILE A 55 7.89 -0.24 -4.64
CA ILE A 55 8.94 0.26 -3.75
C ILE A 55 8.92 -0.58 -2.48
N ASN A 56 10.07 -1.12 -2.09
CA ASN A 56 10.15 -2.03 -0.93
C ASN A 56 9.12 -3.17 -1.04
N GLN A 57 8.93 -3.69 -2.26
CA GLN A 57 7.95 -4.70 -2.66
C GLN A 57 6.47 -4.26 -2.58
N MET A 58 6.17 -3.01 -2.19
CA MET A 58 4.80 -2.49 -2.17
C MET A 58 4.39 -2.01 -3.56
N PRO A 59 3.34 -2.55 -4.19
CA PRO A 59 2.82 -2.06 -5.46
C PRO A 59 2.40 -0.59 -5.38
N GLN A 60 2.75 0.17 -6.42
CA GLN A 60 2.48 1.61 -6.50
C GLN A 60 1.70 1.99 -7.76
N LEU A 61 2.20 1.55 -8.91
CA LEU A 61 1.63 1.82 -10.23
C LEU A 61 1.79 0.58 -11.10
N ASP A 62 0.86 0.37 -12.02
CA ASP A 62 0.96 -0.63 -13.07
C ASP A 62 0.16 -0.22 -14.30
N ASN A 63 0.32 -0.97 -15.38
CA ASN A 63 -0.41 -0.78 -16.63
C ASN A 63 -1.41 -1.92 -16.91
N THR A 64 -1.87 -2.65 -15.89
CA THR A 64 -2.73 -3.83 -16.09
C THR A 64 -4.09 -3.50 -16.72
N THR A 65 -4.46 -2.23 -16.77
CA THR A 65 -5.64 -1.74 -17.49
C THR A 65 -5.39 -1.38 -18.96
N SER A 66 -4.13 -1.37 -19.41
CA SER A 66 -3.74 -1.11 -20.79
C SER A 66 -3.65 -2.42 -21.59
N LEU A 67 -4.50 -2.57 -22.60
CA LEU A 67 -4.46 -3.73 -23.51
C LEU A 67 -3.26 -3.71 -24.45
N THR A 68 -2.69 -2.54 -24.74
CA THR A 68 -1.48 -2.45 -25.57
C THR A 68 -0.21 -2.66 -24.76
N GLY A 69 -0.27 -2.45 -23.44
CA GLY A 69 0.91 -2.43 -22.57
C GLY A 69 1.63 -1.09 -22.56
N ASP A 70 1.04 -0.05 -23.17
CA ASP A 70 1.67 1.26 -23.26
C ASP A 70 1.15 2.18 -22.15
N ILE A 71 2.07 2.81 -21.41
CA ILE A 71 1.77 3.90 -20.50
C ILE A 71 3.01 4.77 -20.30
N ILE A 72 2.79 6.06 -20.08
CA ILE A 72 3.80 6.96 -19.51
C ILE A 72 3.17 7.63 -18.30
N THR A 73 3.73 7.41 -17.12
CA THR A 73 3.21 7.93 -15.86
C THR A 73 4.32 8.16 -14.85
N GLY A 74 4.03 8.84 -13.74
CA GLY A 74 4.93 8.91 -12.61
C GLY A 74 4.19 9.11 -11.30
N PHE A 75 4.83 8.76 -10.19
CA PHE A 75 4.25 8.99 -8.86
C PHE A 75 5.31 9.30 -7.79
N ASN A 76 4.82 9.92 -6.71
CA ASN A 76 5.61 10.26 -5.54
C ASN A 76 5.76 9.09 -4.56
N VAL A 77 6.97 8.52 -4.52
CA VAL A 77 7.33 7.41 -3.63
C VAL A 77 7.78 7.84 -2.24
N THR A 78 7.87 9.13 -1.96
CA THR A 78 8.59 9.65 -0.77
C THR A 78 8.04 9.06 0.54
N ALA A 79 6.72 8.90 0.66
CA ALA A 79 6.08 8.31 1.83
C ALA A 79 6.37 6.80 1.99
N PHE A 80 6.78 6.11 0.93
CA PHE A 80 6.99 4.66 0.86
C PHE A 80 8.47 4.24 1.02
N LEU A 81 9.37 5.23 1.06
CA LEU A 81 10.79 5.05 1.32
C LEU A 81 11.08 5.12 2.82
N GLN A 82 12.22 4.59 3.25
CA GLN A 82 12.78 4.73 4.59
C GLN A 82 14.21 5.28 4.55
N PRO A 83 14.72 5.95 5.60
CA PRO A 83 16.14 6.23 5.70
C PRO A 83 16.96 4.93 5.61
N GLY A 84 18.02 4.95 4.81
CA GLY A 84 18.88 3.81 4.55
C GLY A 84 18.46 2.99 3.33
N GLU A 85 18.49 1.67 3.48
CA GLU A 85 18.27 0.73 2.38
C GLU A 85 16.80 0.63 1.99
N ASN A 86 16.55 0.67 0.67
CA ASN A 86 15.27 0.46 0.04
C ASN A 86 15.45 -0.36 -1.24
N THR A 87 14.36 -0.70 -1.92
CA THR A 87 14.40 -1.34 -3.23
C THR A 87 13.48 -0.63 -4.24
N LEU A 88 14.01 -0.39 -5.44
CA LEU A 88 13.23 -0.06 -6.63
C LEU A 88 12.95 -1.36 -7.38
N ASP A 89 11.67 -1.69 -7.52
CA ASP A 89 11.30 -3.00 -8.03
C ASP A 89 10.36 -2.88 -9.23
N ALA A 90 10.42 -3.89 -10.09
CA ALA A 90 9.51 -4.06 -11.21
C ALA A 90 8.90 -5.47 -11.17
N GLN A 91 7.64 -5.57 -11.55
CA GLN A 91 7.01 -6.82 -11.97
C GLN A 91 6.66 -6.70 -13.45
N VAL A 92 7.04 -7.69 -14.24
CA VAL A 92 6.73 -7.72 -15.66
C VAL A 92 6.11 -9.05 -16.07
N ALA A 93 5.18 -8.99 -17.01
CA ALA A 93 4.57 -10.16 -17.63
C ALA A 93 4.29 -9.89 -19.10
N SER A 94 4.01 -10.95 -19.86
CA SER A 94 3.65 -10.78 -21.27
C SER A 94 2.28 -10.12 -21.40
N ILE A 95 2.20 -9.11 -22.27
CA ILE A 95 0.92 -8.51 -22.68
C ILE A 95 0.04 -9.47 -23.48
N ASN A 96 0.63 -10.53 -24.06
CA ASN A 96 -0.09 -11.58 -24.77
C ASN A 96 -0.95 -12.45 -23.84
N GLY A 97 -0.82 -12.31 -22.52
CA GLY A 97 -1.73 -12.95 -21.57
C GLY A 97 -3.18 -12.48 -21.68
N TYR A 98 -3.43 -11.30 -22.26
CA TYR A 98 -4.78 -10.85 -22.59
C TYR A 98 -5.33 -11.58 -23.81
N ASN A 99 -6.63 -11.91 -23.78
CA ASN A 99 -7.30 -12.63 -24.88
C ASN A 99 -7.23 -11.84 -26.20
N GLU A 100 -7.33 -10.51 -26.11
CA GLU A 100 -7.20 -9.56 -27.21
C GLU A 100 -5.81 -9.62 -27.88
N ASN A 101 -4.82 -10.13 -27.17
CA ASN A 101 -3.44 -10.28 -27.63
C ASN A 101 -3.03 -11.75 -27.86
N GLY A 102 -4.00 -12.65 -27.97
CA GLY A 102 -3.79 -14.07 -28.29
C GLY A 102 -3.89 -15.02 -27.09
N GLY A 103 -3.92 -14.52 -25.86
CA GLY A 103 -4.18 -15.31 -24.65
C GLY A 103 -3.03 -16.23 -24.19
N ASP A 104 -1.83 -16.09 -24.73
CA ASP A 104 -0.65 -16.85 -24.32
C ASP A 104 0.34 -15.99 -23.51
N GLY A 105 0.20 -16.03 -22.19
CA GLY A 105 1.07 -15.32 -21.26
C GLY A 105 2.51 -15.85 -21.18
N SER A 106 2.82 -16.98 -21.83
CA SER A 106 4.17 -17.57 -21.86
C SER A 106 5.08 -16.94 -22.91
N VAL A 107 4.52 -16.25 -23.92
CA VAL A 107 5.25 -15.67 -25.05
C VAL A 107 5.43 -14.17 -24.85
N GLN A 108 6.66 -13.71 -24.69
CA GLN A 108 7.00 -12.28 -24.64
C GLN A 108 7.05 -11.68 -26.05
N ARG A 109 6.60 -10.42 -26.22
CA ARG A 109 6.81 -9.68 -27.47
C ARG A 109 8.26 -9.20 -27.57
N ALA A 110 8.87 -9.35 -28.73
CA ALA A 110 10.30 -9.03 -28.91
C ALA A 110 10.63 -7.55 -28.66
N ASP A 111 9.68 -6.65 -28.90
CA ASP A 111 9.81 -5.21 -28.65
C ASP A 111 9.28 -4.79 -27.27
N GLY A 112 8.91 -5.73 -26.39
CA GLY A 112 8.40 -5.42 -25.07
C GLY A 112 9.45 -4.71 -24.21
N GLU A 113 9.05 -3.61 -23.57
CA GLU A 113 9.90 -2.79 -22.71
C GLU A 113 9.14 -2.32 -21.46
N CYS A 114 9.84 -2.31 -20.33
CA CYS A 114 9.46 -1.48 -19.19
C CYS A 114 10.65 -0.75 -18.60
N LYS A 115 10.52 0.57 -18.52
CA LYS A 115 11.52 1.48 -17.98
C LYS A 115 10.97 2.20 -16.76
N LEU A 116 11.70 2.06 -15.64
CA LEU A 116 11.49 2.79 -14.41
C LEU A 116 12.68 3.73 -14.17
N VAL A 117 12.42 5.01 -13.92
CA VAL A 117 13.45 6.00 -13.61
C VAL A 117 13.15 6.61 -12.25
N PHE A 118 14.09 6.47 -11.31
CA PHE A 118 13.96 6.95 -9.95
C PHE A 118 14.77 8.24 -9.76
N THR A 119 14.09 9.31 -9.35
CA THR A 119 14.68 10.65 -9.26
C THR A 119 14.52 11.26 -7.87
N ALA A 120 15.51 12.04 -7.46
CA ALA A 120 15.40 13.00 -6.36
C ALA A 120 15.14 14.39 -6.94
N ASN A 121 14.03 15.00 -6.55
CA ASN A 121 13.56 16.26 -7.09
C ASN A 121 13.73 17.33 -6.02
N PRO A 122 14.75 18.21 -6.13
CA PRO A 122 14.90 19.33 -5.22
C PRO A 122 13.77 20.34 -5.44
N GLN A 123 13.51 21.18 -4.44
CA GLN A 123 12.57 22.29 -4.59
C GLN A 123 12.99 23.27 -5.71
N HIS A 124 14.30 23.42 -5.93
CA HIS A 124 14.89 24.26 -6.96
C HIS A 124 15.97 23.49 -7.73
N GLY A 125 15.98 23.64 -9.05
CA GLY A 125 16.94 22.98 -9.93
C GLY A 125 16.34 21.79 -10.68
N GLN A 126 17.21 21.02 -11.34
CA GLN A 126 16.81 19.88 -12.16
C GLN A 126 16.68 18.61 -11.33
N PRO A 127 15.74 17.71 -11.65
CA PRO A 127 15.68 16.38 -11.08
C PRO A 127 17.02 15.64 -11.21
N ILE A 128 17.40 14.91 -10.16
CA ILE A 128 18.62 14.10 -10.13
C ILE A 128 18.21 12.64 -10.27
N GLU A 129 18.57 12.00 -11.38
CA GLU A 129 18.40 10.56 -11.54
C GLU A 129 19.33 9.81 -10.58
N LEU A 130 18.73 9.02 -9.69
CA LEU A 130 19.46 8.23 -8.71
C LEU A 130 19.60 6.76 -9.12
N SER A 131 18.60 6.23 -9.82
CA SER A 131 18.57 4.84 -10.27
C SER A 131 17.58 4.65 -11.42
N SER A 132 17.67 3.51 -12.10
CA SER A 132 16.70 3.11 -13.12
C SER A 132 16.63 1.60 -13.24
N LEU A 133 15.53 1.08 -13.75
CA LEU A 133 15.42 -0.29 -14.25
C LEU A 133 14.96 -0.18 -15.70
N ASN A 134 15.74 -0.73 -16.61
CA ASN A 134 15.35 -0.91 -18.00
C ASN A 134 15.22 -2.41 -18.27
N ILE A 135 14.00 -2.86 -18.52
CA ILE A 135 13.64 -4.26 -18.70
C ILE A 135 13.19 -4.44 -20.14
N THR A 136 13.87 -5.30 -20.88
CA THR A 136 13.62 -5.58 -22.30
C THR A 136 13.51 -7.08 -22.52
N VAL A 137 13.12 -7.49 -23.73
CA VAL A 137 13.07 -8.89 -24.14
C VAL A 137 14.31 -9.25 -24.96
N ASP A 138 15.04 -10.28 -24.54
CA ASP A 138 16.22 -10.83 -25.19
C ASP A 138 16.01 -12.34 -25.35
N ASP A 139 16.00 -12.82 -26.59
CA ASP A 139 15.73 -14.23 -26.93
C ASP A 139 14.45 -14.79 -26.25
N GLY A 140 13.35 -14.03 -26.36
CA GLY A 140 12.04 -14.38 -25.79
C GLY A 140 11.96 -14.31 -24.25
N LYS A 141 13.03 -13.88 -23.57
CA LYS A 141 13.07 -13.78 -22.10
C LYS A 141 13.27 -12.34 -21.66
N VAL A 142 12.58 -11.94 -20.59
CA VAL A 142 12.77 -10.63 -19.99
C VAL A 142 14.14 -10.52 -19.31
N THR A 143 14.78 -9.36 -19.43
CA THR A 143 16.12 -9.12 -18.90
C THR A 143 16.30 -7.66 -18.52
N ALA A 144 17.19 -7.38 -17.56
CA ALA A 144 17.57 -6.04 -17.14
C ALA A 144 18.98 -5.63 -17.61
N LYS A 145 19.58 -6.36 -18.56
CA LYS A 145 20.96 -6.13 -19.05
C LYS A 145 21.20 -4.72 -19.59
N THR A 146 20.15 -4.05 -20.08
CA THR A 146 20.20 -2.69 -20.65
C THR A 146 19.99 -1.60 -19.60
N SER A 147 19.83 -1.97 -18.32
CA SER A 147 19.74 -1.02 -17.22
C SER A 147 21.05 -0.26 -17.05
N LYS A 148 20.97 1.00 -16.64
CA LYS A 148 22.15 1.84 -16.43
C LYS A 148 22.96 1.40 -15.21
N GLU A 149 24.28 1.41 -15.33
CA GLU A 149 25.23 1.32 -14.21
C GLU A 149 25.41 2.70 -13.57
N TYR A 150 25.41 2.76 -12.24
CA TYR A 150 25.61 4.01 -11.51
C TYR A 150 26.93 3.98 -10.73
N PRO A 151 27.65 5.11 -10.63
CA PRO A 151 28.92 5.16 -9.92
C PRO A 151 28.82 4.71 -8.46
N PRO A 152 29.91 4.20 -7.85
CA PRO A 152 29.92 3.67 -6.49
C PRO A 152 29.49 4.62 -5.36
N LYS A 153 29.32 5.92 -5.61
CA LYS A 153 28.80 6.91 -4.66
C LYS A 153 27.28 6.86 -4.52
N TYR A 154 26.58 6.36 -5.54
CA TYR A 154 25.11 6.31 -5.64
C TYR A 154 24.59 4.86 -5.82
N ARG A 155 25.44 3.86 -5.46
CA ARG A 155 25.33 2.45 -5.83
C ARG A 155 23.90 1.93 -5.97
N THR A 156 23.60 1.50 -7.19
CA THR A 156 23.26 0.09 -7.39
C THR A 156 24.12 -0.47 -8.51
N ASP A 157 25.04 -1.37 -8.17
CA ASP A 157 25.73 -2.20 -9.15
C ASP A 157 24.70 -3.09 -9.87
N LEU A 158 24.78 -3.23 -11.21
CA LEU A 158 23.87 -4.10 -11.96
C LEU A 158 23.94 -5.55 -11.49
N SER A 159 25.10 -6.02 -11.01
CA SER A 159 25.26 -7.35 -10.42
C SER A 159 24.37 -7.57 -9.19
N LYS A 160 23.88 -6.50 -8.58
CA LYS A 160 22.96 -6.54 -7.42
C LYS A 160 21.49 -6.51 -7.81
N ILE A 161 21.16 -6.42 -9.10
CA ILE A 161 19.78 -6.64 -9.54
C ILE A 161 19.49 -8.13 -9.38
N THR A 162 18.59 -8.45 -8.46
CA THR A 162 18.13 -9.83 -8.29
C THR A 162 16.83 -10.05 -9.05
N THR A 163 16.66 -11.25 -9.59
CA THR A 163 15.46 -11.64 -10.32
C THR A 163 14.78 -12.83 -9.67
N HIS A 164 13.46 -12.87 -9.74
CA HIS A 164 12.65 -13.98 -9.25
C HIS A 164 11.45 -14.17 -10.16
N GLN A 165 11.23 -15.40 -10.64
CA GLN A 165 10.08 -15.72 -11.49
C GLN A 165 9.01 -16.45 -10.68
N ARG A 166 7.75 -16.05 -10.85
CA ARG A 166 6.59 -16.72 -10.27
C ARG A 166 5.50 -16.87 -11.33
N GLY A 167 5.32 -18.09 -11.82
CA GLY A 167 4.46 -18.34 -12.98
C GLY A 167 5.00 -17.58 -14.20
N TRP A 168 4.14 -16.78 -14.83
CA TRP A 168 4.50 -15.95 -15.99
C TRP A 168 5.00 -14.54 -15.63
N VAL A 169 5.02 -14.21 -14.34
CA VAL A 169 5.50 -12.90 -13.87
C VAL A 169 6.95 -13.00 -13.45
N THR A 170 7.78 -12.08 -13.93
CA THR A 170 9.18 -11.92 -13.48
C THR A 170 9.30 -10.65 -12.67
N PHE A 171 9.94 -10.78 -11.51
CA PHE A 171 10.23 -9.68 -10.60
C PHE A 171 11.71 -9.32 -10.69
N PHE A 172 11.98 -8.01 -10.73
CA PHE A 172 13.32 -7.43 -10.67
C PHE A 172 13.41 -6.54 -9.43
N TYR A 173 14.48 -6.69 -8.66
CA TYR A 173 14.71 -5.89 -7.45
C TYR A 173 16.06 -5.18 -7.57
N ARG A 174 16.04 -3.86 -7.43
CA ARG A 174 17.23 -3.00 -7.49
C ARG A 174 17.42 -2.29 -6.16
N PRO A 175 18.43 -2.63 -5.34
CA PRO A 175 18.63 -1.95 -4.05
C PRO A 175 19.05 -0.49 -4.26
N ILE A 176 18.43 0.43 -3.52
CA ILE A 176 18.71 1.87 -3.54
C ILE A 176 18.93 2.37 -2.10
N TYR A 177 19.61 3.50 -1.94
CA TYR A 177 19.90 4.06 -0.62
C TYR A 177 19.43 5.50 -0.51
N ILE A 178 18.65 5.81 0.52
CA ILE A 178 18.06 7.13 0.76
C ILE A 178 18.62 7.73 2.05
N LYS A 179 19.22 8.92 1.96
CA LYS A 179 19.81 9.59 3.13
C LYS A 179 18.85 10.56 3.81
N THR A 180 18.06 11.30 3.03
CA THR A 180 17.40 12.52 3.49
C THR A 180 15.89 12.44 3.26
N ILE A 181 15.21 11.66 4.10
CA ILE A 181 13.75 11.69 4.25
C ILE A 181 13.39 11.66 5.73
N PRO A 182 12.22 12.21 6.13
CA PRO A 182 11.72 12.06 7.48
C PRO A 182 11.55 10.59 7.87
N GLN A 183 11.67 10.31 9.16
CA GLN A 183 11.43 8.98 9.70
C GLN A 183 9.93 8.74 9.83
N TRP A 184 9.32 8.05 8.87
CA TRP A 184 7.90 7.70 8.94
C TRP A 184 7.60 6.69 10.05
N ALA A 185 6.44 6.77 10.68
CA ALA A 185 6.04 5.93 11.81
C ALA A 185 6.10 4.43 11.46
N TRP A 186 5.71 4.03 10.25
CA TRP A 186 5.76 2.62 9.82
C TRP A 186 7.19 2.06 9.76
N THR A 187 8.20 2.91 9.52
CA THR A 187 9.60 2.45 9.41
C THR A 187 10.15 1.95 10.75
N GLN A 188 9.55 2.42 11.85
CA GLN A 188 9.87 2.03 13.22
C GLN A 188 8.82 1.07 13.81
N ALA A 189 7.80 0.69 13.03
CA ALA A 189 6.75 -0.21 13.49
C ALA A 189 7.32 -1.58 13.85
N LYS A 190 6.70 -2.22 14.85
CA LYS A 190 7.03 -3.59 15.22
C LYS A 190 6.67 -4.52 14.06
N PRO A 191 7.60 -5.35 13.55
CA PRO A 191 7.28 -6.31 12.50
C PRO A 191 6.12 -7.22 12.90
N PHE A 192 5.12 -7.30 12.03
CA PHE A 192 3.95 -8.12 12.20
C PHE A 192 4.35 -9.60 12.12
N LYS A 193 4.03 -10.35 13.17
CA LYS A 193 4.14 -11.82 13.18
C LYS A 193 2.72 -12.40 13.17
N PRO A 194 2.39 -13.39 12.32
CA PRO A 194 1.04 -13.92 12.18
C PRO A 194 0.64 -14.84 13.35
N THR A 195 0.81 -14.37 14.58
CA THR A 195 0.31 -15.03 15.78
C THR A 195 -1.21 -14.89 15.84
N ARG A 196 -1.87 -15.79 16.55
CA ARG A 196 -3.33 -15.73 16.77
C ARG A 196 -3.77 -14.36 17.30
N GLU A 197 -2.98 -13.77 18.20
CA GLU A 197 -3.27 -12.46 18.79
C GLU A 197 -3.17 -11.34 17.75
N ASN A 198 -2.08 -11.27 16.97
CA ASN A 198 -1.90 -10.21 15.98
C ASN A 198 -2.92 -10.32 14.83
N MET A 199 -3.20 -11.53 14.37
CA MET A 199 -4.25 -11.74 13.35
C MET A 199 -5.63 -11.33 13.88
N LYS A 200 -5.94 -11.62 15.15
CA LYS A 200 -7.18 -11.14 15.78
C LYS A 200 -7.25 -9.61 15.85
N LYS A 201 -6.14 -8.93 16.15
CA LYS A 201 -6.07 -7.46 16.13
C LYS A 201 -6.28 -6.91 14.71
N LEU A 202 -5.64 -7.50 13.71
CA LEU A 202 -5.80 -7.10 12.31
C LEU A 202 -7.24 -7.28 11.81
N HIS A 203 -7.87 -8.44 12.07
CA HIS A 203 -9.28 -8.67 11.71
C HIS A 203 -10.19 -7.64 12.37
N ARG A 204 -9.97 -7.33 13.66
CA ARG A 204 -10.75 -6.32 14.37
C ARG A 204 -10.55 -4.90 13.82
N ALA A 205 -9.35 -4.55 13.37
CA ALA A 205 -9.11 -3.26 12.72
C ALA A 205 -9.90 -3.15 11.41
N TYR A 206 -9.88 -4.20 10.57
CA TYR A 206 -10.74 -4.25 9.38
C TYR A 206 -12.24 -4.19 9.72
N GLN A 207 -12.69 -4.91 10.76
CA GLN A 207 -14.09 -4.87 11.18
C GLN A 207 -14.50 -3.47 11.66
N ALA A 208 -13.66 -2.79 12.43
CA ALA A 208 -13.94 -1.42 12.86
C ALA A 208 -14.14 -0.48 11.65
N LEU A 209 -13.27 -0.58 10.63
CA LEU A 209 -13.40 0.20 9.41
C LEU A 209 -14.68 -0.15 8.62
N ILE A 210 -15.03 -1.44 8.52
CA ILE A 210 -16.27 -1.88 7.87
C ILE A 210 -17.50 -1.30 8.58
N GLU A 211 -17.52 -1.31 9.92
CA GLU A 211 -18.62 -0.72 10.69
C GLU A 211 -18.69 0.80 10.50
N MET A 212 -17.55 1.50 10.50
CA MET A 212 -17.51 2.94 10.17
C MET A 212 -18.05 3.20 8.76
N MET A 213 -17.67 2.38 7.77
CA MET A 213 -18.20 2.49 6.41
C MET A 213 -19.72 2.28 6.39
N LYS A 214 -20.27 1.27 7.08
CA LYS A 214 -21.72 1.03 7.14
C LYS A 214 -22.49 2.18 7.79
N GLN A 215 -21.86 2.85 8.77
CA GLN A 215 -22.43 4.00 9.47
C GLN A 215 -22.22 5.32 8.71
N HIS A 216 -21.51 5.28 7.57
CA HIS A 216 -21.02 6.47 6.87
C HIS A 216 -20.26 7.44 7.79
N ASP A 217 -19.51 6.90 8.75
CA ASP A 217 -18.70 7.68 9.70
C ASP A 217 -17.42 8.19 9.03
N ILE A 218 -17.57 9.23 8.21
CA ILE A 218 -16.48 9.87 7.48
C ILE A 218 -15.41 10.40 8.44
N GLN A 219 -15.80 10.97 9.57
CA GLN A 219 -14.83 11.51 10.53
C GLN A 219 -14.03 10.39 11.20
N GLY A 220 -14.66 9.28 11.60
CA GLY A 220 -13.97 8.11 12.14
C GLY A 220 -13.01 7.48 11.13
N LEU A 221 -13.41 7.38 9.85
CA LEU A 221 -12.52 6.93 8.78
C LEU A 221 -11.34 7.90 8.60
N LYS A 222 -11.59 9.21 8.62
CA LYS A 222 -10.54 10.24 8.52
C LYS A 222 -9.55 10.16 9.67
N ASP A 223 -10.03 9.95 10.89
CA ASP A 223 -9.21 9.78 12.08
C ASP A 223 -8.36 8.50 12.01
N ALA A 224 -8.91 7.42 11.46
CA ALA A 224 -8.20 6.16 11.23
C ALA A 224 -7.08 6.30 10.18
N TYR A 225 -7.30 7.09 9.13
CA TYR A 225 -6.31 7.36 8.07
C TYR A 225 -5.37 8.54 8.37
N SER A 226 -5.61 9.29 9.45
CA SER A 226 -4.91 10.54 9.77
C SER A 226 -3.38 10.43 9.71
N LEU A 227 -2.79 9.38 10.27
CA LEU A 227 -1.34 9.15 10.19
C LEU A 227 -0.86 9.01 8.74
N SER A 228 -1.51 8.16 7.94
CA SER A 228 -1.15 7.96 6.53
C SER A 228 -1.25 9.27 5.75
N SER A 229 -2.36 9.99 5.90
CA SER A 229 -2.60 11.26 5.21
C SER A 229 -1.63 12.36 5.62
N ARG A 230 -1.33 12.51 6.92
CA ARG A 230 -0.37 13.50 7.41
C ARG A 230 1.05 13.22 6.93
N GLU A 231 1.47 11.96 6.91
CA GLU A 231 2.79 11.60 6.39
C GLU A 231 2.90 11.74 4.87
N LYS A 232 1.84 11.40 4.12
CA LYS A 232 1.79 11.65 2.67
C LYS A 232 1.85 13.15 2.36
N SER A 233 1.06 13.97 3.05
CA SER A 233 1.12 15.44 2.96
C SER A 233 2.54 15.95 3.19
N LEU A 234 3.22 15.50 4.25
CA LEU A 234 4.60 15.90 4.52
C LEU A 234 5.58 15.41 3.45
N ALA A 235 5.39 14.19 2.94
CA ALA A 235 6.21 13.59 1.89
C ALA A 235 6.14 14.36 0.56
N GLU A 236 5.13 15.20 0.35
CA GLU A 236 5.00 16.10 -0.80
C GLU A 236 5.37 17.54 -0.45
N ALA A 237 6.14 17.73 0.62
CA ALA A 237 6.49 19.04 1.18
C ALA A 237 5.27 19.93 1.52
N GLY A 238 4.11 19.31 1.81
CA GLY A 238 2.86 20.00 2.13
C GLY A 238 2.18 20.67 0.94
N GLN A 239 2.44 20.21 -0.29
CA GLN A 239 1.74 20.69 -1.49
C GLN A 239 0.25 20.32 -1.48
N SER A 240 -0.08 19.17 -0.90
CA SER A 240 -1.46 18.77 -0.58
C SER A 240 -1.62 18.60 0.92
N SER A 241 -2.80 18.94 1.42
CA SER A 241 -3.21 18.78 2.81
C SER A 241 -3.50 17.30 3.15
N PRO A 242 -3.47 16.92 4.44
CA PRO A 242 -3.89 15.59 4.85
C PRO A 242 -5.35 15.28 4.47
N ASP A 243 -6.20 16.30 4.40
CA ASP A 243 -7.61 16.16 4.04
C ASP A 243 -7.75 15.78 2.56
N GLU A 244 -7.02 16.46 1.66
CA GLU A 244 -7.00 16.10 0.24
C GLU A 244 -6.51 14.65 0.02
N PHE A 245 -5.53 14.19 0.81
CA PHE A 245 -5.10 12.78 0.78
C PHE A 245 -6.16 11.80 1.25
N PHE A 246 -7.00 12.20 2.20
CA PHE A 246 -8.12 11.37 2.63
C PHE A 246 -9.23 11.36 1.58
N ASP A 247 -9.53 12.52 0.99
CA ASP A 247 -10.62 12.67 0.02
C ASP A 247 -10.39 11.79 -1.22
N VAL A 248 -9.16 11.73 -1.74
CA VAL A 248 -8.81 10.88 -2.90
C VAL A 248 -8.88 9.37 -2.62
N ILE A 249 -9.06 8.95 -1.37
CA ILE A 249 -9.36 7.54 -1.06
C ILE A 249 -10.74 7.17 -1.61
N GLY A 250 -11.68 8.13 -1.68
CA GLY A 250 -12.98 7.97 -2.34
C GLY A 250 -14.11 7.45 -1.45
N TYR A 251 -13.97 7.44 -0.12
CA TYR A 251 -15.07 7.04 0.77
C TYR A 251 -16.29 7.96 0.65
N GLN A 252 -16.06 9.27 0.60
CA GLN A 252 -17.14 10.24 0.50
C GLN A 252 -17.89 10.11 -0.83
N ASP A 253 -17.17 9.96 -1.94
CA ASP A 253 -17.78 9.72 -3.25
C ASP A 253 -18.57 8.41 -3.28
N ALA A 254 -18.02 7.33 -2.72
CA ALA A 254 -18.74 6.06 -2.61
C ALA A 254 -20.06 6.21 -1.82
N PHE A 255 -20.07 6.95 -0.71
CA PHE A 255 -21.29 7.11 0.08
C PHE A 255 -22.29 8.06 -0.59
N ASN A 256 -21.81 9.13 -1.23
CA ASN A 256 -22.65 10.06 -2.01
C ASN A 256 -23.30 9.36 -3.21
N ASN A 257 -22.61 8.40 -3.83
CA ASN A 257 -23.13 7.56 -4.90
C ASN A 257 -24.01 6.40 -4.40
N HIS A 258 -24.30 6.33 -3.10
CA HIS A 258 -25.07 5.28 -2.45
C HIS A 258 -24.52 3.88 -2.72
N GLU A 259 -23.19 3.74 -2.79
CA GLU A 259 -22.57 2.43 -2.93
C GLU A 259 -22.87 1.55 -1.71
N LYS A 260 -23.22 0.29 -1.96
CA LYS A 260 -23.51 -0.65 -0.88
C LYS A 260 -22.21 -1.16 -0.27
N VAL A 261 -21.97 -0.88 1.00
CA VAL A 261 -20.90 -1.51 1.78
C VAL A 261 -21.13 -3.02 1.86
N LEU A 262 -20.13 -3.80 1.48
CA LEU A 262 -20.19 -5.26 1.52
C LEU A 262 -19.56 -5.77 2.81
N GLU A 263 -20.18 -6.79 3.41
CA GLU A 263 -19.52 -7.56 4.46
C GLU A 263 -18.22 -8.18 3.94
N HIS A 264 -17.26 -8.37 4.85
CA HIS A 264 -16.12 -9.20 4.52
C HIS A 264 -16.60 -10.65 4.27
N ARG A 265 -15.94 -11.37 3.36
CA ARG A 265 -16.15 -12.81 3.22
C ARG A 265 -15.47 -13.55 4.37
N ASP A 266 -15.60 -14.87 4.41
CA ASP A 266 -14.89 -15.71 5.40
C ASP A 266 -13.40 -15.32 5.48
N TRP A 267 -12.89 -15.06 6.69
CA TRP A 267 -11.50 -14.61 6.90
C TRP A 267 -10.47 -15.57 6.29
N SER A 268 -10.77 -16.86 6.18
CA SER A 268 -9.87 -17.88 5.63
C SER A 268 -9.53 -17.69 4.15
N ILE A 269 -10.35 -16.96 3.39
CA ILE A 269 -10.04 -16.68 1.98
C ILE A 269 -8.93 -15.61 1.84
N TYR A 270 -8.74 -14.80 2.88
CA TYR A 270 -7.81 -13.70 2.87
C TYR A 270 -6.43 -14.17 3.33
N LYS A 271 -5.42 -13.85 2.54
CA LYS A 271 -4.01 -14.12 2.80
C LYS A 271 -3.35 -12.87 3.33
N LEU A 272 -2.52 -13.03 4.37
CA LEU A 272 -1.65 -11.98 4.85
C LEU A 272 -0.57 -11.68 3.81
N LYS A 273 -0.52 -10.43 3.36
CA LYS A 273 0.61 -9.88 2.60
C LYS A 273 1.46 -9.05 3.53
N SER A 274 2.77 -9.15 3.34
CA SER A 274 3.76 -8.57 4.23
C SER A 274 4.86 -7.90 3.42
N TYR A 275 5.13 -6.64 3.75
CA TYR A 275 6.04 -5.77 3.03
C TYR A 275 7.01 -5.11 4.03
N ALA A 276 8.10 -4.54 3.51
CA ALA A 276 9.09 -3.81 4.30
C ALA A 276 9.53 -4.57 5.58
N GLY A 277 9.91 -5.84 5.44
CA GLY A 277 10.36 -6.68 6.56
C GLY A 277 9.27 -7.01 7.59
N GLY A 278 8.00 -6.91 7.22
CA GLY A 278 6.86 -7.18 8.09
C GLY A 278 6.29 -5.97 8.79
N ARG A 279 6.84 -4.77 8.58
CA ARG A 279 6.33 -3.55 9.21
C ARG A 279 5.00 -3.09 8.62
N LEU A 280 4.77 -3.38 7.33
CA LEU A 280 3.52 -3.12 6.64
C LEU A 280 2.86 -4.43 6.25
N VAL A 281 1.56 -4.55 6.52
CA VAL A 281 0.77 -5.73 6.17
C VAL A 281 -0.61 -5.35 5.66
N ARG A 282 -1.23 -6.22 4.85
CA ARG A 282 -2.64 -6.14 4.50
C ARG A 282 -3.20 -7.52 4.22
N LEU A 283 -4.53 -7.62 4.18
CA LEU A 283 -5.25 -8.82 3.79
C LEU A 283 -5.74 -8.70 2.35
N GLU A 284 -5.50 -9.76 1.58
CA GLU A 284 -5.96 -9.86 0.19
C GLU A 284 -6.55 -11.25 -0.07
N ASP A 285 -7.64 -11.32 -0.83
CA ASP A 285 -8.12 -12.60 -1.37
C ASP A 285 -7.23 -13.09 -2.53
N ASN A 286 -7.67 -14.14 -3.23
CA ASN A 286 -6.94 -14.67 -4.39
C ASN A 286 -6.91 -13.74 -5.60
N TYR A 287 -7.72 -12.69 -5.62
CA TYR A 287 -7.81 -11.68 -6.68
C TYR A 287 -7.15 -10.35 -6.28
N GLY A 288 -6.50 -10.28 -5.11
CA GLY A 288 -5.89 -9.05 -4.61
C GLY A 288 -6.87 -8.11 -3.90
N ASN A 289 -8.12 -8.52 -3.68
CA ASN A 289 -9.14 -7.68 -3.08
C ASN A 289 -9.03 -7.67 -1.55
N SER A 290 -9.18 -6.48 -0.99
CA SER A 290 -9.25 -6.23 0.45
C SER A 290 -10.59 -6.68 1.06
N PRO A 291 -10.67 -6.88 2.39
CA PRO A 291 -11.95 -6.97 3.09
C PRO A 291 -12.83 -5.71 2.96
N LEU A 292 -12.25 -4.52 2.76
CA LEU A 292 -12.97 -3.23 2.67
C LEU A 292 -13.51 -3.01 1.25
N ARG A 293 -14.82 -3.15 1.07
CA ARG A 293 -15.44 -3.18 -0.26
C ARG A 293 -16.79 -2.49 -0.31
N THR A 294 -17.07 -1.84 -1.43
CA THR A 294 -18.38 -1.29 -1.77
C THR A 294 -18.82 -1.80 -3.15
N LEU A 295 -20.11 -1.69 -3.45
CA LEU A 295 -20.72 -2.19 -4.69
C LEU A 295 -21.68 -1.15 -5.27
N LEU A 296 -21.48 -0.84 -6.56
CA LEU A 296 -22.38 -0.02 -7.36
C LEU A 296 -22.56 -0.64 -8.74
N ASN A 297 -23.79 -0.92 -9.17
CA ASN A 297 -24.09 -1.41 -10.52
C ASN A 297 -23.21 -2.59 -10.99
N LYS A 298 -22.90 -3.54 -10.08
CA LYS A 298 -22.00 -4.70 -10.27
C LYS A 298 -20.50 -4.40 -10.27
N THR A 299 -20.10 -3.14 -10.15
CA THR A 299 -18.71 -2.72 -9.95
C THR A 299 -18.37 -2.77 -8.47
N ILE A 300 -17.29 -3.46 -8.11
CA ILE A 300 -16.76 -3.50 -6.75
C ILE A 300 -15.62 -2.51 -6.64
N THR A 301 -15.71 -1.58 -5.70
CA THR A 301 -14.61 -0.73 -5.28
C THR A 301 -13.91 -1.38 -4.08
N ASN A 302 -12.58 -1.45 -4.11
CA ASN A 302 -11.77 -2.07 -3.06
C ASN A 302 -10.84 -1.04 -2.42
N PHE A 303 -10.94 -0.85 -1.11
CA PHE A 303 -10.02 0.01 -0.35
C PHE A 303 -8.89 -0.85 0.23
N THR A 304 -7.64 -0.54 -0.09
CA THR A 304 -6.48 -1.44 0.16
C THR A 304 -5.42 -0.85 1.10
N PRO A 305 -5.79 -0.39 2.32
CA PRO A 305 -4.82 0.20 3.25
C PRO A 305 -3.78 -0.82 3.70
N TYR A 306 -2.58 -0.32 4.02
CA TYR A 306 -1.55 -1.06 4.73
C TYR A 306 -1.56 -0.71 6.21
N PHE A 307 -1.48 -1.74 7.04
CA PHE A 307 -1.46 -1.66 8.48
C PHE A 307 -0.05 -1.86 9.04
N SER A 308 0.22 -1.20 10.17
CA SER A 308 1.42 -1.36 10.98
C SER A 308 1.06 -1.66 12.44
N ILE A 309 2.00 -2.26 13.19
CA ILE A 309 1.91 -2.31 14.66
C ILE A 309 2.69 -1.14 15.25
N ILE A 310 1.98 -0.11 15.72
CA ILE A 310 2.54 1.11 16.32
C ILE A 310 1.95 1.27 17.72
N ASN A 311 2.80 1.48 18.73
CA ASN A 311 2.38 1.57 20.14
C ASN A 311 1.49 0.40 20.60
N GLY A 312 1.71 -0.80 20.04
CA GLY A 312 0.93 -2.01 20.35
C GLY A 312 -0.45 -2.11 19.67
N ARG A 313 -0.88 -1.07 18.94
CA ARG A 313 -2.11 -1.02 18.15
C ARG A 313 -1.86 -1.42 16.69
N VAL A 314 -2.84 -2.03 16.04
CA VAL A 314 -2.83 -2.26 14.59
C VAL A 314 -3.58 -1.09 13.94
N VAL A 315 -2.86 -0.25 13.22
CA VAL A 315 -3.37 1.01 12.67
C VAL A 315 -3.00 1.16 11.19
N ILE A 316 -3.77 1.96 10.45
CA ILE A 316 -3.44 2.28 9.07
C ILE A 316 -2.21 3.17 9.06
N SER A 317 -1.27 2.84 8.18
CA SER A 317 -0.07 3.63 7.98
C SER A 317 0.22 3.92 6.52
N ARG A 318 -0.35 3.22 5.53
CA ARG A 318 -0.23 3.62 4.10
C ARG A 318 -1.51 3.40 3.31
#